data_AF-A0A1E3PDK4-F1
#
_entry.id   AF-A0A1E3PDK4-F1
#
_cell.length_a   1.000
_cell.length_b   1.000
_cell.length_c   1.000
_cell.angle_alpha   90.00
_cell.angle_beta   90.00
_cell.angle_gamma   90.00
#
_symmetry.space_group_name_H-M   'P 1'
#
loop_
_entity.id
_entity.type
_entity.pdbx_description
1 polymer ?
#
loop_
_entity_poly.entity_id
_entity_poly.type
_entity_poly.pdbx_seq_one_letter_code
_entity_poly.pdbx_strand_id
1 'polypeptide(L)'
;MNSFATRFASGTVSDFASKFSIDRLRNEGASLQARFANIRPPQDFFDLKRVSKPQGWGDAQSRINYNLGHFSTNYAILFALLSVYSLLTNLLLLFVIIFVAASMLFISYLGGEDLNLGFTRLTTSQLYTGLLVIAVPLGFFASPFSTVLWLIGASGVTILGHASLMEKPIESAFEETV
;
A
#
# COMPACT_ATOMS: atom_id res chain seq x y z
N MET A 1 30.45 -34.50 -13.52
CA MET A 1 29.02 -34.13 -13.61
C MET A 1 28.53 -33.41 -12.33
N ASN A 2 29.35 -32.56 -11.71
CA ASN A 2 29.07 -31.99 -10.38
C ASN A 2 28.84 -30.47 -10.45
N SER A 3 27.77 -30.03 -11.12
CA SER A 3 27.42 -28.60 -11.18
C SER A 3 25.90 -28.35 -11.26
N PHE A 4 25.10 -29.38 -11.54
CA PHE A 4 23.64 -29.22 -11.67
C PHE A 4 22.88 -29.35 -10.33
N ALA A 5 23.45 -30.02 -9.33
CA ALA A 5 22.80 -30.23 -8.03
C ALA A 5 22.96 -29.06 -7.04
N THR A 6 23.93 -28.17 -7.23
CA THR A 6 24.18 -27.04 -6.32
C THR A 6 23.26 -25.84 -6.57
N ARG A 7 22.52 -25.82 -7.69
CA ARG A 7 21.67 -24.67 -8.08
C ARG A 7 20.24 -24.69 -7.52
N PHE A 8 19.84 -25.76 -6.82
CA PHE A 8 18.47 -25.90 -6.29
C PHE A 8 18.37 -25.78 -4.76
N ALA A 9 19.45 -25.42 -4.05
CA ALA A 9 19.51 -25.44 -2.59
C ALA A 9 20.00 -24.12 -1.95
N SER A 10 19.67 -22.95 -2.52
CA SER A 10 20.05 -21.65 -1.93
C SER A 10 18.94 -20.61 -1.90
N GLY A 11 17.69 -21.05 -1.75
CA GLY A 11 16.55 -20.19 -1.36
C GLY A 11 16.24 -20.36 0.13
N THR A 12 17.26 -20.40 0.96
CA THR A 12 17.16 -20.73 2.39
C THR A 12 16.89 -19.45 3.18
N VAL A 13 15.96 -19.48 4.13
CA VAL A 13 15.65 -18.60 5.30
C VAL A 13 16.40 -17.27 5.45
N SER A 14 17.70 -17.20 5.14
CA SER A 14 18.50 -15.98 4.91
C SER A 14 17.81 -14.93 4.02
N ASP A 15 17.05 -15.34 3.00
CA ASP A 15 16.33 -14.41 2.11
C ASP A 15 15.04 -13.83 2.74
N PHE A 16 14.50 -14.51 3.75
CA PHE A 16 13.39 -14.02 4.58
C PHE A 16 13.90 -13.20 5.78
N ALA A 17 15.01 -13.62 6.39
CA ALA A 17 15.70 -12.90 7.46
C ALA A 17 16.33 -11.58 6.96
N SER A 18 16.79 -11.52 5.71
CA SER A 18 17.25 -10.28 5.08
C SER A 18 16.09 -9.34 4.74
N LYS A 19 14.89 -9.87 4.43
CA LYS A 19 13.63 -9.11 4.28
C LYS A 19 13.11 -8.57 5.61
N PHE A 20 13.33 -9.30 6.71
CA PHE A 20 12.97 -8.90 8.08
C PHE A 20 14.20 -8.45 8.89
N SER A 21 15.17 -7.81 8.25
CA SER A 21 16.36 -7.31 8.94
C SER A 21 15.98 -6.10 9.81
N ILE A 22 16.40 -6.09 11.08
CA ILE A 22 16.15 -5.00 12.02
C ILE A 22 16.67 -3.66 11.48
N ASP A 23 17.73 -3.69 10.66
CA ASP A 23 18.25 -2.52 9.96
C ASP A 23 17.26 -1.95 8.93
N ARG A 24 16.49 -2.79 8.23
CA ARG A 24 15.39 -2.31 7.38
C ARG A 24 14.23 -1.76 8.19
N LEU A 25 13.84 -2.40 9.29
CA LEU A 25 12.79 -1.89 10.18
C LEU A 25 13.18 -0.53 10.78
N ARG A 26 14.46 -0.36 11.11
CA ARG A 26 15.01 0.90 11.63
C ARG A 26 15.14 1.97 10.54
N ASN A 27 15.52 1.59 9.32
CA ASN A 27 15.55 2.50 8.16
C ASN A 27 14.15 2.89 7.68
N GLU A 28 13.19 1.97 7.68
CA GLU A 28 11.77 2.22 7.42
C GLU A 28 11.19 3.12 8.51
N GLY A 29 11.44 2.82 9.79
CA GLY A 29 11.05 3.66 10.92
C GLY A 29 11.63 5.08 10.82
N ALA A 30 12.91 5.22 10.48
CA ALA A 30 13.53 6.53 10.26
C ALA A 30 12.93 7.27 9.06
N SER A 31 12.59 6.57 7.98
CA SER A 31 11.93 7.15 6.80
C SER A 31 10.49 7.57 7.08
N LEU A 32 9.77 6.82 7.92
CA LEU A 32 8.46 7.17 8.41
C LEU A 32 8.58 8.39 9.34
N GLN A 33 9.53 8.42 10.27
CA GLN A 33 9.79 9.56 11.15
C GLN A 33 10.08 10.84 10.35
N ALA A 34 10.88 10.75 9.28
CA ALA A 34 11.16 11.87 8.38
C ALA A 34 9.93 12.32 7.56
N ARG A 35 9.04 11.38 7.20
CA ARG A 35 7.75 11.68 6.55
C ARG A 35 6.75 12.31 7.52
N PHE A 36 6.71 11.86 8.77
CA PHE A 36 5.90 12.43 9.85
C PHE A 36 6.41 13.83 10.27
N ALA A 37 7.72 14.05 10.27
CA ALA A 37 8.32 15.37 10.52
C ALA A 37 8.05 16.40 9.41
N ASN A 38 7.69 15.94 8.21
CA ASN A 38 7.27 16.78 7.07
C ASN A 38 5.75 16.86 6.91
N ILE A 39 4.95 16.47 7.91
CA ILE A 39 3.51 16.72 7.89
C ILE A 39 3.30 18.23 7.91
N ARG A 40 2.93 18.78 6.75
CA ARG A 40 2.48 20.16 6.62
C ARG A 40 1.10 20.28 7.30
N PRO A 41 0.83 21.33 8.08
CA PRO A 41 -0.42 21.47 8.80
C PRO A 41 -1.62 21.25 7.87
N PRO A 42 -2.56 20.35 8.20
CA PRO A 42 -3.74 20.10 7.36
C PRO A 42 -4.64 21.35 7.20
N GLN A 43 -4.42 22.37 8.02
CA GLN A 43 -5.06 23.68 7.92
C GLN A 43 -4.64 24.45 6.64
N ASP A 44 -3.40 24.27 6.17
CA ASP A 44 -2.93 24.83 4.89
C ASP A 44 -3.46 24.05 3.68
N PHE A 45 -3.77 22.77 3.88
CA PHE A 45 -4.32 21.90 2.84
C PHE A 45 -5.78 22.26 2.53
N PHE A 46 -6.57 22.66 3.52
CA PHE A 46 -7.96 23.10 3.36
C PHE A 46 -8.10 24.64 3.28
N ASP A 47 -7.07 25.38 2.87
CA ASP A 47 -7.18 26.83 2.66
C ASP A 47 -7.97 27.15 1.37
N LEU A 48 -9.30 27.06 1.49
CA LEU A 48 -10.27 27.33 0.43
C LEU A 48 -10.17 28.75 -0.16
N LYS A 49 -9.38 29.66 0.45
CA LYS A 49 -9.12 31.00 -0.08
C LYS A 49 -8.15 31.00 -1.27
N ARG A 50 -7.36 29.93 -1.46
CA ARG A 50 -6.40 29.74 -2.57
C ARG A 50 -6.98 28.92 -3.72
N VAL A 51 -8.28 28.61 -3.66
CA VAL A 51 -8.97 27.89 -4.71
C VAL A 51 -9.25 28.87 -5.85
N SER A 52 -8.57 28.68 -6.97
CA SER A 52 -8.84 29.43 -8.20
C SER A 52 -8.97 28.50 -9.39
N LYS A 53 -9.80 28.91 -10.35
CA LYS A 53 -9.98 28.15 -11.59
C LYS A 53 -8.71 28.28 -12.44
N PRO A 54 -8.08 27.17 -12.84
CA PRO A 54 -6.93 27.22 -13.73
C PRO A 54 -7.32 27.88 -15.06
N GLN A 55 -6.50 28.82 -15.55
CA GLN A 55 -6.79 29.59 -16.76
C GLN A 55 -6.56 28.78 -18.06
N GLY A 56 -6.00 27.57 -17.96
CA GLY A 56 -5.82 26.62 -19.07
C GLY A 56 -5.14 25.31 -18.66
N TRP A 57 -5.00 24.38 -19.61
CA TRP A 57 -4.42 23.03 -19.38
C TRP A 57 -2.95 23.06 -18.95
N GLY A 58 -2.15 23.99 -19.47
CA GLY A 58 -0.74 24.15 -19.08
C GLY A 58 -0.55 24.63 -17.64
N ASP A 59 -1.40 25.56 -17.19
CA ASP A 59 -1.40 26.05 -15.81
C ASP A 59 -1.82 24.94 -14.84
N ALA A 60 -2.87 24.18 -15.19
CA ALA A 60 -3.33 23.02 -14.42
C ALA A 60 -2.23 21.95 -14.23
N GLN A 61 -1.51 21.59 -15.29
CA GLN A 61 -0.41 20.61 -15.19
C GLN A 61 0.73 21.12 -14.30
N SER A 62 1.05 22.41 -14.40
CA SER A 62 2.07 23.04 -13.56
C SER A 62 1.67 23.03 -12.08
N ARG A 63 0.40 23.32 -11.77
CA ARG A 63 -0.18 23.33 -10.42
C ARG A 63 -0.19 21.92 -9.83
N ILE A 64 -0.59 20.93 -10.61
CA ILE A 64 -0.58 19.51 -10.19
C ILE A 64 0.83 19.07 -9.80
N ASN A 65 1.84 19.32 -10.62
CA ASN A 65 3.21 18.89 -10.32
C ASN A 65 3.76 19.55 -9.04
N TYR A 66 3.50 20.84 -8.84
CA TYR A 66 3.93 21.53 -7.63
C TYR A 66 3.16 21.04 -6.39
N ASN A 67 1.83 20.98 -6.46
CA ASN A 67 0.98 20.63 -5.33
C ASN A 67 1.12 19.15 -4.92
N LEU A 68 1.30 18.23 -5.87
CA LEU A 68 1.55 16.81 -5.58
C LEU A 68 2.85 16.61 -4.79
N GLY A 69 3.90 17.35 -5.13
CA GLY A 69 5.15 17.35 -4.37
C GLY A 69 4.99 18.01 -3.01
N HIS A 70 4.41 19.21 -2.99
CA HIS A 70 4.26 20.05 -1.80
C HIS A 70 3.39 19.42 -0.71
N PHE A 71 2.29 18.74 -1.10
CA PHE A 71 1.34 18.09 -0.18
C PHE A 71 1.39 16.56 -0.24
N SER A 72 2.50 15.98 -0.69
CA SER A 72 2.67 14.52 -0.84
C SER A 72 2.27 13.70 0.40
N THR A 73 2.66 14.13 1.61
CA THR A 73 2.27 13.47 2.86
C THR A 73 0.78 13.56 3.15
N ASN A 74 0.13 14.70 2.86
CA ASN A 74 -1.32 14.87 3.07
C ASN A 74 -2.13 14.01 2.10
N TYR A 75 -1.71 13.93 0.83
CA TYR A 75 -2.31 13.02 -0.13
C TYR A 75 -2.07 11.54 0.22
N ALA A 76 -0.91 11.19 0.80
CA ALA A 76 -0.66 9.84 1.30
C ALA A 76 -1.59 9.46 2.47
N ILE A 77 -1.85 10.39 3.39
CA ILE A 77 -2.83 10.19 4.48
C ILE A 77 -4.24 10.02 3.91
N LEU A 78 -4.68 10.88 2.98
CA LEU A 78 -5.98 10.75 2.32
C LEU A 78 -6.13 9.42 1.59
N PHE A 79 -5.10 8.99 0.85
CA PHE A 79 -5.08 7.70 0.20
C PHE A 79 -5.17 6.54 1.21
N ALA A 80 -4.45 6.62 2.34
CA ALA A 80 -4.54 5.63 3.41
C ALA A 80 -5.94 5.57 4.03
N LEU A 81 -6.56 6.72 4.30
CA LEU A 81 -7.93 6.79 4.81
C LEU A 81 -8.95 6.23 3.82
N LEU A 82 -8.85 6.57 2.52
CA LEU A 82 -9.69 6.01 1.46
C LEU A 82 -9.47 4.50 1.31
N SER A 83 -8.23 4.02 1.46
CA SER A 83 -7.89 2.60 1.42
C SER A 83 -8.57 1.85 2.57
N VAL A 84 -8.44 2.35 3.80
CA VAL A 84 -9.14 1.80 4.97
C VAL A 84 -10.66 1.83 4.77
N TYR A 85 -11.22 2.94 4.28
CA TYR A 85 -12.64 3.05 3.97
C TYR A 85 -13.09 2.02 2.91
N SER A 86 -12.30 1.80 1.86
CA SER A 86 -12.59 0.84 0.80
C SER A 86 -12.63 -0.61 1.33
N LEU A 87 -11.73 -0.92 2.27
CA LEU A 87 -11.69 -2.22 2.95
C LEU A 87 -12.86 -2.40 3.92
N LEU A 88 -13.20 -1.36 4.69
CA LEU A 88 -14.34 -1.40 5.62
C LEU A 88 -15.69 -1.51 4.89
N THR A 89 -15.80 -0.90 3.71
CA THR A 89 -17.01 -1.00 2.87
C THR A 89 -17.16 -2.40 2.28
N ASN A 90 -16.06 -3.12 2.07
CA ASN A 90 -16.05 -4.50 1.60
C ASN A 90 -15.54 -5.46 2.69
N LEU A 91 -16.39 -5.72 3.69
CA LEU A 91 -16.07 -6.59 4.82
C LEU A 91 -15.68 -8.01 4.39
N LEU A 92 -16.20 -8.50 3.27
CA LEU A 92 -15.85 -9.82 2.72
C LEU A 92 -14.39 -9.82 2.26
N LEU A 93 -13.96 -8.81 1.51
CA LEU A 93 -12.57 -8.65 1.11
C LEU A 93 -11.63 -8.55 2.32
N LEU A 94 -12.01 -7.75 3.32
CA LEU A 94 -11.25 -7.64 4.56
C LEU A 94 -11.12 -9.01 5.25
N PHE A 95 -12.21 -9.76 5.35
CA PHE A 95 -12.21 -11.11 5.90
C PHE A 95 -11.28 -12.04 5.13
N VAL A 96 -11.32 -12.04 3.79
CA VAL A 96 -10.45 -12.88 2.95
C VAL A 96 -8.98 -12.53 3.16
N ILE A 97 -8.63 -11.25 3.23
CA ILE A 97 -7.26 -10.81 3.50
C ILE A 97 -6.78 -11.31 4.86
N ILE A 98 -7.60 -11.11 5.91
CA ILE A 98 -7.28 -11.58 7.26
C ILE A 98 -7.17 -13.11 7.29
N PHE A 99 -8.09 -13.82 6.66
CA PHE A 99 -8.09 -15.28 6.58
C PHE A 99 -6.84 -15.82 5.91
N VAL A 100 -6.44 -15.25 4.77
CA VAL A 100 -5.22 -15.65 4.06
C VAL A 100 -3.98 -15.32 4.88
N ALA A 101 -3.89 -14.11 5.46
CA ALA A 101 -2.77 -13.71 6.28
C ALA A 101 -2.64 -14.59 7.54
N ALA A 102 -3.74 -14.83 8.26
CA ALA A 102 -3.77 -15.70 9.42
C ALA A 102 -3.40 -17.14 9.08
N SER A 103 -3.90 -17.66 7.95
CA SER A 103 -3.55 -19.01 7.47
C SER A 103 -2.08 -19.11 7.09
N MET A 104 -1.51 -18.10 6.42
CA MET A 104 -0.09 -18.05 6.09
C MET A 104 0.79 -17.97 7.34
N LEU A 105 0.41 -17.16 8.33
CA LEU A 105 1.11 -17.08 9.61
C LEU A 105 1.02 -18.39 10.37
N PHE A 106 -0.16 -19.03 10.38
CA PHE A 106 -0.37 -20.34 10.98
C PHE A 106 0.55 -21.38 10.33
N ILE A 107 0.56 -21.51 9.01
CA ILE A 107 1.43 -22.46 8.30
C ILE A 107 2.92 -22.13 8.53
N SER A 108 3.26 -20.85 8.61
CA SER A 108 4.63 -20.42 8.90
C SER A 108 5.06 -20.79 10.31
N TYR A 109 4.14 -20.73 11.28
CA TYR A 109 4.38 -21.15 12.66
C TYR A 109 4.66 -22.66 12.79
N LEU A 110 4.10 -23.48 11.89
CA LEU A 110 4.39 -24.91 11.83
C LEU A 110 5.83 -25.23 11.40
N GLY A 111 6.59 -24.25 10.87
CA GLY A 111 8.01 -24.45 10.57
C GLY A 111 8.31 -25.51 9.51
N GLY A 112 7.31 -25.92 8.73
CA GLY A 112 7.43 -27.01 7.75
C GLY A 112 7.16 -28.41 8.32
N GLU A 113 6.81 -28.53 9.60
CA GLU A 113 6.28 -29.78 10.15
C GLU A 113 4.84 -30.04 9.68
N ASP A 114 4.51 -31.33 9.53
CA ASP A 114 3.15 -31.74 9.26
C ASP A 114 2.26 -31.43 10.48
N LEU A 115 1.09 -30.82 10.23
CA LEU A 115 0.13 -30.55 11.27
C LEU A 115 -0.44 -31.87 11.78
N ASN A 116 0.03 -32.29 12.95
CA ASN A 116 -0.43 -33.49 13.60
C ASN A 116 -1.54 -33.15 14.59
N LEU A 117 -2.80 -33.33 14.16
CA LEU A 117 -3.98 -33.09 14.98
C LEU A 117 -4.31 -34.27 15.92
N GLY A 118 -3.40 -35.25 16.06
CA GLY A 118 -3.58 -36.45 16.87
C GLY A 118 -4.45 -37.52 16.20
N PHE A 119 -5.46 -37.13 15.41
CA PHE A 119 -6.29 -38.05 14.61
C PHE A 119 -5.92 -38.07 13.11
N THR A 120 -5.22 -37.05 12.62
CA THR A 120 -4.75 -36.98 11.23
C THR A 120 -3.49 -36.13 11.12
N ARG A 121 -2.64 -36.45 10.14
CA ARG A 121 -1.47 -35.64 9.75
C ARG A 121 -1.80 -34.93 8.45
N LEU A 122 -1.82 -33.60 8.50
CA LEU A 122 -1.98 -32.75 7.32
C LEU A 122 -0.62 -32.20 6.93
N THR A 123 -0.20 -32.51 5.70
CA THR A 123 1.08 -31.98 5.21
C THR A 123 0.97 -30.49 4.93
N THR A 124 2.11 -29.79 4.99
CA THR A 124 2.18 -28.36 4.65
C THR A 124 1.60 -28.07 3.25
N SER A 125 1.80 -28.98 2.29
CA SER A 125 1.24 -28.87 0.93
C SER A 125 -0.29 -28.98 0.90
N GLN A 126 -0.88 -29.85 1.73
CA GLN A 126 -2.33 -29.98 1.86
C GLN A 126 -2.96 -28.74 2.51
N LEU A 127 -2.28 -28.13 3.48
CA LEU A 127 -2.73 -26.87 4.10
C LEU A 127 -2.75 -25.72 3.10
N TYR A 128 -1.69 -25.54 2.30
CA TYR A 128 -1.67 -24.54 1.23
C TYR A 128 -2.70 -24.83 0.14
N THR A 129 -2.91 -26.10 -0.21
CA THR A 129 -3.93 -26.49 -1.19
C THR A 129 -5.34 -26.19 -0.66
N GLY A 130 -5.64 -26.54 0.59
CA GLY A 130 -6.91 -26.21 1.25
C GLY A 130 -7.13 -24.71 1.35
N LEU A 131 -6.09 -23.96 1.70
CA LEU A 131 -6.12 -22.50 1.70
C LEU A 131 -6.49 -21.96 0.32
N LEU A 132 -5.85 -22.43 -0.76
CA LEU A 132 -6.16 -22.00 -2.12
C LEU A 132 -7.60 -22.34 -2.52
N VAL A 133 -8.06 -23.56 -2.23
CA VAL A 133 -9.42 -24.01 -2.58
C VAL A 133 -10.50 -23.18 -1.88
N ILE A 134 -10.23 -22.66 -0.68
CA ILE A 134 -11.17 -21.81 0.05
C ILE A 134 -11.00 -20.32 -0.32
N ALA A 135 -9.76 -19.85 -0.37
CA ALA A 135 -9.44 -18.44 -0.59
C ALA A 135 -9.73 -17.97 -2.02
N VAL A 136 -9.56 -18.82 -3.03
CA VAL A 136 -9.81 -18.43 -4.44
C VAL A 136 -11.30 -18.15 -4.70
N PRO A 137 -12.24 -19.07 -4.37
CA PRO A 137 -13.67 -18.77 -4.51
C PRO A 137 -14.10 -17.57 -3.67
N LEU A 138 -13.69 -17.51 -2.39
CA LEU A 138 -14.03 -16.39 -1.52
C LEU A 138 -13.46 -15.06 -2.05
N GLY A 139 -12.23 -15.08 -2.56
CA GLY A 139 -11.59 -13.91 -3.17
C GLY A 139 -12.30 -13.46 -4.44
N PHE A 140 -12.86 -14.38 -5.23
CA PHE A 140 -13.70 -14.02 -6.37
C PHE A 140 -14.99 -13.31 -5.93
N PHE A 141 -15.68 -13.84 -4.90
CA PHE A 141 -16.86 -13.19 -4.33
C PHE A 141 -16.54 -11.82 -3.70
N ALA A 142 -15.35 -11.66 -3.13
CA ALA A 142 -14.89 -10.40 -2.55
C ALA A 142 -14.71 -9.27 -3.59
N SER A 143 -14.67 -9.59 -4.89
CA SER A 143 -14.52 -8.62 -5.97
C SER A 143 -13.38 -7.60 -5.75
N PRO A 144 -12.14 -8.05 -5.45
CA PRO A 144 -11.00 -7.18 -5.13
C PRO A 144 -10.73 -6.13 -6.21
N PHE A 145 -10.90 -6.51 -7.47
CA PHE A 145 -10.71 -5.60 -8.61
C PHE A 145 -11.65 -4.39 -8.55
N SER A 146 -12.91 -4.59 -8.17
CA SER A 146 -13.86 -3.48 -8.03
C SER A 146 -13.44 -2.52 -6.92
N THR A 147 -13.01 -3.05 -5.77
CA THR A 147 -12.54 -2.25 -4.64
C THR A 147 -11.29 -1.44 -5.01
N VAL A 148 -10.34 -2.05 -5.71
CA VAL A 148 -9.11 -1.37 -6.17
C VAL A 148 -9.43 -0.29 -7.21
N LEU A 149 -10.27 -0.59 -8.20
CA LEU A 149 -10.68 0.40 -9.20
C LEU A 149 -11.43 1.57 -8.56
N TRP A 150 -12.29 1.30 -7.58
CA TRP A 150 -12.96 2.34 -6.80
C TRP A 150 -11.95 3.20 -6.03
N LEU A 151 -10.99 2.56 -5.35
CA LEU A 151 -9.94 3.26 -4.61
C LEU A 151 -9.10 4.15 -5.53
N ILE A 152 -8.68 3.66 -6.69
CA ILE A 152 -7.92 4.43 -7.69
C ILE A 152 -8.75 5.60 -8.22
N GLY A 153 -10.02 5.37 -8.58
CA GLY A 153 -10.91 6.43 -9.08
C GLY A 153 -11.19 7.50 -8.03
N ALA A 154 -11.59 7.10 -6.81
CA ALA A 154 -11.89 8.01 -5.72
C ALA A 154 -10.65 8.81 -5.28
N SER A 155 -9.50 8.15 -5.15
CA SER A 155 -8.25 8.84 -4.80
C SER A 155 -7.79 9.76 -5.93
N GLY A 156 -7.87 9.34 -7.19
CA GLY A 156 -7.55 10.17 -8.35
C GLY A 156 -8.42 11.43 -8.43
N VAL A 157 -9.74 11.30 -8.32
CA VAL A 157 -10.67 12.45 -8.35
C VAL A 157 -10.42 13.39 -7.18
N THR A 158 -10.20 12.86 -5.98
CA THR A 158 -10.00 13.68 -4.78
C THR A 158 -8.63 14.39 -4.80
N ILE A 159 -7.56 13.65 -5.11
CA ILE A 159 -6.18 14.17 -5.09
C ILE A 159 -5.96 15.12 -6.27
N LEU A 160 -6.29 14.71 -7.49
CA LEU A 160 -6.09 15.55 -8.68
C LEU A 160 -7.09 16.70 -8.73
N GLY A 161 -8.32 16.49 -8.28
CA GLY A 161 -9.30 17.56 -8.10
C GLY A 161 -8.76 18.64 -7.16
N HIS A 162 -8.28 18.24 -5.99
CA HIS A 162 -7.66 19.16 -5.04
C HIS A 162 -6.38 19.84 -5.59
N ALA A 163 -5.49 19.06 -6.20
CA ALA A 163 -4.21 19.56 -6.72
C ALA A 163 -4.37 20.51 -7.92
N SER A 164 -5.42 20.33 -8.73
CA SER A 164 -5.70 21.19 -9.89
C SER A 164 -6.34 22.54 -9.51
N LEU A 165 -7.04 22.59 -8.36
CA LEU A 165 -7.77 23.76 -7.88
C LEU A 165 -6.95 24.65 -6.95
N MET A 166 -5.92 24.11 -6.30
CA MET A 166 -5.03 24.87 -5.42
C MET A 166 -4.03 25.73 -6.23
N GLU A 167 -4.01 27.04 -6.01
CA GLU A 167 -3.00 27.94 -6.58
C GLU A 167 -1.60 27.70 -6.01
N LYS A 168 -0.59 27.85 -6.86
CA LYS A 168 0.80 27.93 -6.43
C LYS A 168 1.00 29.23 -5.65
N PRO A 169 1.70 29.22 -4.50
CA PRO A 169 2.07 30.44 -3.81
C PRO A 169 3.02 31.28 -4.68
N ILE A 170 2.81 32.59 -4.63
CA ILE A 170 3.47 33.63 -5.43
C ILE A 170 5.00 33.60 -5.33
N GLU A 171 5.58 33.11 -4.23
CA GLU A 171 7.04 32.97 -4.07
C GLU A 171 7.70 32.08 -5.15
N SER A 172 7.00 31.04 -5.63
CA SER A 172 7.54 30.16 -6.70
C SER A 172 7.62 30.84 -8.07
N ALA A 173 6.80 31.87 -8.30
CA ALA A 173 6.87 32.69 -9.51
C ALA A 173 8.03 33.70 -9.46
N PHE A 174 8.52 34.02 -8.26
CA PHE A 174 9.69 34.90 -8.07
C PHE A 174 11.01 34.15 -8.18
N GLU A 175 11.06 32.87 -7.77
CA GLU A 175 12.25 32.01 -7.93
C GLU A 175 12.55 31.64 -9.40
N GLU A 176 11.55 31.61 -10.28
CA GLU A 176 11.76 31.33 -11.72
C GLU A 176 12.27 32.56 -12.49
N THR A 177 12.27 33.74 -11.86
CA THR A 177 12.72 35.02 -12.46
C THR A 177 14.09 35.50 -11.99
N VAL A 178 14.88 34.69 -11.25
CA VAL A 178 16.24 35.06 -10.81
C VAL A 178 17.29 34.09 -11.32
#